data_AF-A0A5N6P479-F1
#
_entry.id   AF-A0A5N6P479-F1
#
_cell.length_a   1.000
_cell.length_b   1.000
_cell.length_c   1.000
_cell.angle_alpha   90.00
_cell.angle_beta   90.00
_cell.angle_gamma   90.00
#
_symmetry.space_group_name_H-M   'P 1'
#
loop_
_entity.id
_entity.type
_entity.pdbx_description
1 polymer ?
#
loop_
_entity_poly.entity_id
_entity_poly.type
_entity_poly.pdbx_seq_one_letter_code
_entity_poly.pdbx_strand_id
1 'polypeptide(L)'
;MLLQLNNINSPLESLFVGREVFIPVSCSCTNSFFQTRFNYTITENTTVSDTACGVFEGLVKTITLHEVNRIDQDNVTVGFVLDVPLKCACPDREYTYMVTYPLVSGDSINAISAKFGISKDDILKVNNLQLDTTIYPETTILVPLRSNFINFTVTNVQPPAPIFLPTKPVEGDVRSTRLKKVYIGVSIIGFTLVVVILVVTCLYVNALNKCKRDIFFIHSTRRNSFKLFSTPPASTPRSRPSPATRSSPNSCLSPDLLASIKYSLYNFTIDEIKSITQDFSDDCRVSEDTYRGSLDDDQVLIISFEFSHIRHVIDLHSKVNHVNILKLLGVCYNESSWSYIVLEYPKNGSLRDCLTNSSSLTWQRRTLIAFDIAMGLHYLHYCIAPSYVQTGLCSGNIFVTSKWRAKLAVLSRNMNPGILGSSAMIPGLEYEKSDALKTLEKDNIWEFGMVLLEMLSGKVKSDRTSLRESIGFLGGDGGDGGCFENLKSFMDPCLKEDYRLAEALCLGVLAKACVENDPLHRPSMEDILKVLARMV
;
A
#
# COMPACT_ATOMS: atom_id res chain seq x y z
N MET A 1 -24.48 43.68 9.71
CA MET A 1 -24.32 42.26 9.31
C MET A 1 -23.26 41.54 10.13
N LEU A 2 -21.93 41.70 9.90
CA LEU A 2 -20.88 40.94 10.61
C LEU A 2 -21.04 40.94 12.15
N LEU A 3 -21.21 42.11 12.78
CA LEU A 3 -21.39 42.21 14.24
C LEU A 3 -22.65 41.47 14.72
N GLN A 4 -23.76 41.62 13.99
CA GLN A 4 -25.05 41.00 14.34
C GLN A 4 -25.02 39.47 14.20
N LEU A 5 -24.37 38.93 13.16
CA LEU A 5 -24.21 37.48 12.96
C LEU A 5 -23.37 36.81 14.06
N ASN A 6 -22.48 37.57 14.70
CA ASN A 6 -21.56 37.08 15.73
C ASN A 6 -21.98 37.44 17.16
N ASN A 7 -23.16 38.06 17.33
CA ASN A 7 -23.65 38.59 18.59
C ASN A 7 -22.61 39.51 19.29
N ILE A 8 -21.97 40.38 18.51
CA ILE A 8 -21.00 41.38 18.98
C ILE A 8 -21.72 42.73 19.09
N ASN A 9 -21.65 43.35 20.26
CA ASN A 9 -22.42 44.57 20.55
C ASN A 9 -21.69 45.86 20.13
N SER A 10 -20.36 45.81 19.96
CA SER A 10 -19.54 46.97 19.61
C SER A 10 -18.39 46.57 18.68
N PRO A 11 -18.04 47.38 17.65
CA PRO A 11 -16.84 47.16 16.84
C PRO A 11 -15.52 47.31 17.63
N LEU A 12 -15.58 47.78 18.89
CA LEU A 12 -14.44 47.87 19.81
C LEU A 12 -14.38 46.71 20.82
N GLU A 13 -15.30 45.73 20.72
CA GLU A 13 -15.31 44.53 21.57
C GLU A 13 -14.13 43.62 21.19
N SER A 14 -13.23 43.34 22.14
CA SER A 14 -12.11 42.42 21.93
C SER A 14 -12.60 40.97 21.90
N LEU A 15 -12.20 40.21 20.87
CA LEU A 15 -12.51 38.80 20.76
C LEU A 15 -11.40 37.98 21.44
N PHE A 16 -11.79 37.04 22.30
CA PHE A 16 -10.85 36.10 22.92
C PHE A 16 -10.39 35.06 21.90
N VAL A 17 -9.12 34.63 22.01
CA VAL A 17 -8.55 33.57 21.17
C VAL A 17 -9.36 32.28 21.32
N GLY A 18 -9.67 31.61 20.19
CA GLY A 18 -10.53 30.43 20.15
C GLY A 18 -12.04 30.72 20.09
N ARG A 19 -12.47 31.99 20.03
CA ARG A 19 -13.87 32.35 19.69
C ARG A 19 -14.07 32.24 18.18
N GLU A 20 -14.93 31.32 17.76
CA GLU A 20 -15.37 31.19 16.37
C GLU A 20 -16.19 32.42 15.92
N VAL A 21 -16.08 32.76 14.63
CA VAL A 21 -16.82 33.86 14.02
C VAL A 21 -17.32 33.51 12.61
N PHE A 22 -18.56 33.89 12.31
CA PHE A 22 -19.11 33.89 10.96
C PHE A 22 -18.62 35.08 10.17
N ILE A 23 -17.90 34.80 9.09
CA ILE A 23 -17.51 35.78 8.09
C ILE A 23 -18.53 35.67 6.93
N PRO A 24 -19.40 36.67 6.70
CA PRO A 24 -20.33 36.64 5.58
C PRO A 24 -19.57 36.92 4.28
N VAL A 25 -19.71 36.04 3.30
CA VAL A 25 -18.98 36.10 2.02
C VAL A 25 -19.92 36.19 0.83
N SER A 26 -19.50 36.90 -0.21
CA SER A 26 -20.17 36.86 -1.51
C SER A 26 -19.66 35.65 -2.29
N CYS A 27 -20.49 34.61 -2.40
CA CYS A 27 -20.17 33.41 -3.17
C CYS A 27 -20.42 33.62 -4.67
N SER A 28 -19.46 33.29 -5.52
CA SER A 28 -19.65 33.21 -6.96
C SER A 28 -20.10 31.80 -7.33
N CYS A 29 -21.31 31.67 -7.86
CA CYS A 29 -21.97 30.40 -8.13
C CYS A 29 -22.22 30.27 -9.64
N THR A 30 -21.34 29.56 -10.34
CA THR A 30 -21.54 29.15 -11.73
C THR A 30 -21.84 27.65 -11.77
N ASN A 31 -22.48 27.16 -12.84
CA ASN A 31 -22.96 25.77 -12.91
C ASN A 31 -21.87 24.69 -12.76
N SER A 32 -20.58 25.06 -12.81
CA SER A 32 -19.44 24.18 -12.60
C SER A 32 -18.65 24.45 -11.31
N PHE A 33 -18.72 25.64 -10.70
CA PHE A 33 -17.88 26.01 -9.56
C PHE A 33 -18.57 26.98 -8.58
N PHE A 34 -18.31 26.78 -7.28
CA PHE A 34 -18.83 27.61 -6.19
C PHE A 34 -17.68 28.08 -5.30
N GLN A 35 -17.24 29.33 -5.48
CA GLN A 35 -16.08 29.86 -4.77
C GLN A 35 -16.19 31.36 -4.47
N THR A 36 -15.47 31.79 -3.44
CA THR A 36 -15.21 33.19 -3.13
C THR A 36 -13.70 33.38 -3.01
N ARG A 37 -13.18 34.58 -3.30
CA ARG A 37 -11.73 34.84 -3.35
C ARG A 37 -11.31 35.87 -2.32
N PHE A 38 -10.25 35.55 -1.60
CA PHE A 38 -9.62 36.41 -0.61
C PHE A 38 -8.17 36.68 -0.97
N ASN A 39 -7.69 37.88 -0.67
CA ASN A 39 -6.27 38.18 -0.74
C ASN A 39 -5.69 38.11 0.67
N TYR A 40 -4.69 37.27 0.89
CA TYR A 40 -4.01 37.14 2.18
C TYR A 40 -2.53 37.50 2.05
N THR A 41 -2.08 38.48 2.84
CA THR A 41 -0.68 38.91 2.85
C THR A 41 0.09 38.15 3.92
N ILE A 42 1.16 37.47 3.51
CA ILE A 42 2.08 36.74 4.39
C ILE A 42 2.75 37.71 5.38
N THR A 43 2.54 37.50 6.68
CA THR A 43 3.05 38.35 7.77
C THR A 43 4.42 37.93 8.33
N GLU A 44 4.77 36.65 8.20
CA GLU A 44 6.03 36.07 8.64
C GLU A 44 6.51 35.01 7.62
N ASN A 45 7.81 34.71 7.55
CA ASN A 45 8.30 33.69 6.63
C ASN A 45 7.75 32.32 7.04
N THR A 46 6.98 31.69 6.14
CA THR A 46 6.19 30.48 6.42
C THR A 46 6.07 29.64 5.15
N THR A 47 5.36 28.50 5.21
CA THR A 47 5.04 27.71 4.02
C THR A 47 3.60 27.92 3.54
N VAL A 48 3.31 27.59 2.28
CA VAL A 48 1.95 27.54 1.74
C VAL A 48 1.14 26.47 2.47
N SER A 49 1.77 25.35 2.83
CA SER A 49 1.22 24.30 3.69
C SER A 49 0.78 24.81 5.06
N ASP A 50 1.69 25.47 5.79
CA ASP A 50 1.41 26.05 7.12
C ASP A 50 0.36 27.17 7.03
N THR A 51 0.31 27.90 5.92
CA THR A 51 -0.74 28.90 5.68
C THR A 51 -2.10 28.24 5.47
N ALA A 52 -2.19 27.18 4.65
CA ALA A 52 -3.44 26.46 4.39
C ALA A 52 -4.01 25.76 5.65
N CYS A 53 -3.16 25.06 6.40
CA CYS A 53 -3.58 24.31 7.59
C CYS A 53 -3.64 25.18 8.86
N GLY A 54 -2.72 26.13 9.04
CA GLY A 54 -2.63 26.95 10.26
C GLY A 54 -3.44 28.24 10.22
N VAL A 55 -3.41 28.99 9.11
CA VAL A 55 -4.14 30.28 9.00
C VAL A 55 -5.58 30.07 8.52
N PHE A 56 -5.78 29.12 7.59
CA PHE A 56 -7.09 28.83 7.01
C PHE A 56 -7.77 27.58 7.57
N GLU A 57 -7.16 26.88 8.53
CA GLU A 57 -7.75 25.73 9.25
C GLU A 57 -8.36 24.65 8.32
N GLY A 58 -7.79 24.47 7.13
CA GLY A 58 -8.28 23.51 6.12
C GLY A 58 -9.46 23.99 5.26
N LEU A 59 -9.88 25.27 5.37
CA LEU A 59 -10.86 25.90 4.46
C LEU A 59 -10.38 25.94 3.00
N VAL A 60 -9.07 25.89 2.78
CA VAL A 60 -8.40 25.73 1.49
C VAL A 60 -7.36 24.63 1.60
N LYS A 61 -7.10 23.91 0.50
CA LYS A 61 -6.02 22.91 0.44
C LYS A 61 -4.74 23.51 -0.13
N THR A 62 -3.60 23.07 0.38
CA THR A 62 -2.26 23.48 -0.07
C THR A 62 -2.10 23.41 -1.59
N ILE A 63 -2.55 22.32 -2.21
CA ILE A 63 -2.46 22.13 -3.67
C ILE A 63 -3.23 23.21 -4.44
N THR A 64 -4.40 23.61 -3.97
CA THR A 64 -5.21 24.68 -4.58
C THR A 64 -4.52 26.04 -4.46
N LEU A 65 -3.82 26.31 -3.35
CA LEU A 65 -3.02 27.52 -3.22
C LEU A 65 -1.83 27.53 -4.19
N HIS A 66 -1.13 26.40 -4.35
CA HIS A 66 -0.04 26.27 -5.33
C HIS A 66 -0.52 26.50 -6.76
N GLU A 67 -1.62 25.86 -7.17
CA GLU A 67 -2.18 25.94 -8.52
C GLU A 67 -2.62 27.37 -8.87
N VAL A 68 -3.40 28.01 -7.99
CA VAL A 68 -3.97 29.34 -8.25
C VAL A 68 -2.92 30.44 -8.22
N ASN A 69 -1.93 30.33 -7.33
CA ASN A 69 -0.85 31.32 -7.21
C ASN A 69 0.37 31.00 -8.10
N ARG A 70 0.38 29.84 -8.78
CA ARG A 70 1.50 29.32 -9.58
C ARG A 70 2.83 29.27 -8.82
N ILE A 71 2.77 28.67 -7.63
CA ILE A 71 3.91 28.56 -6.72
C ILE A 71 4.55 27.18 -6.86
N ASP A 72 5.80 27.11 -7.31
CA ASP A 72 6.54 25.83 -7.47
C ASP A 72 7.28 25.37 -6.19
N GLN A 73 7.38 26.24 -5.17
CA GLN A 73 8.11 25.97 -3.91
C GLN A 73 7.26 26.36 -2.71
N ASP A 74 7.15 25.48 -1.71
CA ASP A 74 6.28 25.70 -0.54
C ASP A 74 6.67 26.91 0.33
N ASN A 75 7.91 27.40 0.25
CA ASN A 75 8.36 28.54 1.06
C ASN A 75 7.86 29.90 0.50
N VAL A 76 7.16 30.68 1.31
CA VAL A 76 6.71 32.05 1.00
C VAL A 76 7.30 33.09 1.95
N THR A 77 7.59 34.27 1.42
CA THR A 77 8.24 35.37 2.16
C THR A 77 7.25 36.47 2.59
N VAL A 78 7.62 37.21 3.64
CA VAL A 78 6.84 38.35 4.15
C VAL A 78 6.48 39.33 3.03
N GLY A 79 5.21 39.72 2.97
CA GLY A 79 4.68 40.65 1.98
C GLY A 79 4.19 40.00 0.68
N PHE A 80 4.39 38.69 0.48
CA PHE A 80 3.74 37.96 -0.60
C PHE A 80 2.21 37.95 -0.39
N VAL A 81 1.42 38.06 -1.47
CA VAL A 81 -0.04 38.08 -1.41
C VAL A 81 -0.59 36.85 -2.13
N LEU A 82 -1.25 35.97 -1.40
CA LEU A 82 -1.95 34.80 -1.92
C LEU A 82 -3.38 35.17 -2.35
N ASP A 83 -3.79 34.79 -3.56
CA ASP A 83 -5.20 34.60 -3.93
C ASP A 83 -5.66 33.26 -3.34
N VAL A 84 -6.64 33.34 -2.45
CA VAL A 84 -7.14 32.23 -1.65
C VAL A 84 -8.59 31.96 -2.06
N PRO A 85 -8.84 30.98 -2.95
CA PRO A 85 -10.18 30.57 -3.33
C PRO A 85 -10.78 29.68 -2.24
N LEU A 86 -11.71 30.22 -1.45
CA LEU A 86 -12.47 29.45 -0.49
C LEU A 86 -13.72 28.86 -1.16
N LYS A 87 -13.93 27.55 -0.96
CA LYS A 87 -15.17 26.88 -1.38
C LYS A 87 -16.33 27.48 -0.60
N CYS A 88 -17.43 27.74 -1.30
CA CYS A 88 -18.69 28.18 -0.72
C CYS A 88 -19.85 27.53 -1.47
N ALA A 89 -21.09 27.88 -1.14
CA ALA A 89 -22.25 27.49 -1.91
C ALA A 89 -23.36 28.54 -1.79
N CYS A 90 -24.15 28.69 -2.84
CA CYS A 90 -25.34 29.55 -2.79
C CYS A 90 -26.49 28.81 -2.08
N PRO A 91 -27.22 29.48 -1.17
CA PRO A 91 -28.42 28.90 -0.58
C PRO A 91 -29.54 28.75 -1.63
N ASP A 92 -30.27 27.64 -1.57
CA ASP A 92 -31.53 27.46 -2.29
C ASP A 92 -32.71 27.99 -1.44
N ARG A 93 -33.93 28.02 -2.00
CA ARG A 93 -35.16 28.57 -1.39
C ARG A 93 -35.52 28.01 0.00
N GLU A 94 -34.94 26.87 0.39
CA GLU A 94 -35.15 26.21 1.69
C GLU A 94 -34.28 26.82 2.83
N TYR A 95 -33.19 27.53 2.51
CA TYR A 95 -32.18 27.99 3.48
C TYR A 95 -31.82 29.46 3.28
N THR A 96 -31.39 30.14 4.35
CA THR A 96 -30.97 31.55 4.32
C THR A 96 -29.47 31.70 4.08
N TYR A 97 -28.66 30.79 4.63
CA TYR A 97 -27.20 30.78 4.47
C TYR A 97 -26.69 29.35 4.30
N MET A 98 -25.59 29.21 3.57
CA MET A 98 -24.79 27.99 3.56
C MET A 98 -23.42 28.29 4.18
N VAL A 99 -23.15 27.72 5.36
CA VAL A 99 -21.88 27.91 6.06
C VAL A 99 -20.88 26.87 5.59
N THR A 100 -19.70 27.31 5.15
CA THR A 100 -18.55 26.39 5.00
C THR A 100 -17.86 26.30 6.35
N TYR A 101 -17.99 25.15 7.02
CA TYR A 101 -17.43 24.90 8.34
C TYR A 101 -16.16 24.03 8.22
N PRO A 102 -15.01 24.47 8.73
CA PRO A 102 -13.81 23.64 8.79
C PRO A 102 -13.94 22.62 9.93
N LEU A 103 -13.69 21.35 9.63
CA LEU A 103 -13.75 20.27 10.61
C LEU A 103 -12.47 20.22 11.43
N VAL A 104 -12.60 20.28 12.75
CA VAL A 104 -11.47 20.16 13.69
C VAL A 104 -11.45 18.78 14.35
N SER A 105 -10.31 18.42 14.94
CA SER A 105 -10.15 17.14 15.64
C SER A 105 -11.14 16.98 16.79
N GLY A 106 -12.01 15.97 16.69
CA GLY A 106 -13.07 15.67 17.66
C GLY A 106 -14.48 16.06 17.21
N ASP A 107 -14.63 16.74 16.07
CA ASP A 107 -15.95 17.05 15.51
C ASP A 107 -16.73 15.79 15.10
N SER A 108 -18.05 15.88 15.19
CA SER A 108 -18.99 14.87 14.68
C SER A 108 -20.23 15.55 14.13
N ILE A 109 -20.92 14.91 13.17
CA ILE A 109 -22.21 15.41 12.64
C ILE A 109 -23.22 15.67 13.77
N ASN A 110 -23.18 14.86 14.84
CA ASN A 110 -24.00 15.04 16.04
C ASN A 110 -23.69 16.36 16.77
N ALA A 111 -22.41 16.65 17.01
CA ALA A 111 -21.98 17.87 17.68
C ALA A 111 -22.27 19.12 16.83
N ILE A 112 -22.00 19.05 15.52
CA ILE A 112 -22.27 20.12 14.55
C ILE A 112 -23.78 20.38 14.45
N SER A 113 -24.60 19.34 14.31
CA SER A 113 -26.08 19.44 14.33
C SER A 113 -26.60 20.17 15.59
N ALA A 114 -26.08 19.83 16.77
CA ALA A 114 -26.46 20.48 18.02
C ALA A 114 -25.97 21.94 18.12
N LYS A 115 -24.73 22.21 17.70
CA LYS A 115 -24.08 23.53 17.69
C LYS A 115 -24.80 24.54 16.79
N PHE A 116 -25.21 24.10 15.60
CA PHE A 116 -25.88 24.93 14.61
C PHE A 116 -27.41 24.88 14.67
N GLY A 117 -28.00 23.99 15.49
CA GLY A 117 -29.46 23.87 15.63
C GLY A 117 -30.18 23.33 14.39
N ILE A 118 -29.49 22.49 13.61
CA ILE A 118 -29.95 21.95 12.31
C ILE A 118 -30.04 20.43 12.37
N SER A 119 -30.97 19.82 11.63
CA SER A 119 -31.08 18.35 11.60
C SER A 119 -29.81 17.72 11.02
N LYS A 120 -29.42 16.57 11.57
CA LYS A 120 -28.33 15.75 11.02
C LYS A 120 -28.63 15.41 9.56
N ASP A 121 -29.88 15.06 9.25
CA ASP A 121 -30.32 14.70 7.91
C ASP A 121 -30.17 15.86 6.91
N ASP A 122 -30.40 17.10 7.35
CA ASP A 122 -30.21 18.30 6.51
C ASP A 122 -28.72 18.51 6.17
N ILE A 123 -27.82 18.32 7.15
CA ILE A 123 -26.36 18.36 6.94
C ILE A 123 -25.91 17.23 6.01
N LEU A 124 -26.37 16.01 6.25
CA LEU A 124 -26.01 14.84 5.42
C LEU A 124 -26.51 15.03 3.96
N LYS A 125 -27.77 15.42 3.78
CA LYS A 125 -28.41 15.71 2.48
C LYS A 125 -27.61 16.74 1.67
N VAL A 126 -27.25 17.87 2.27
CA VAL A 126 -26.54 18.96 1.57
C VAL A 126 -25.12 18.59 1.16
N ASN A 127 -24.47 17.67 1.87
CA ASN A 127 -23.11 17.22 1.57
C ASN A 127 -23.05 15.89 0.81
N ASN A 128 -24.21 15.32 0.44
CA ASN A 128 -24.33 13.98 -0.17
C ASN A 128 -23.69 12.87 0.68
N LEU A 129 -23.81 12.96 2.00
CA LEU A 129 -23.27 11.99 2.96
C LEU A 129 -24.37 11.02 3.44
N GLN A 130 -23.96 9.83 3.88
CA GLN A 130 -24.83 8.82 4.50
C GLN A 130 -24.73 8.84 6.03
N LEU A 131 -25.68 8.21 6.72
CA LEU A 131 -25.84 8.29 8.19
C LEU A 131 -24.57 7.94 8.99
N ASP A 132 -23.80 6.95 8.50
CA ASP A 132 -22.58 6.42 9.14
C ASP A 132 -21.29 6.97 8.52
N THR A 133 -21.33 8.09 7.79
CA THR A 133 -20.13 8.63 7.13
C THR A 133 -19.14 9.20 8.15
N THR A 134 -17.93 8.63 8.20
CA THR A 134 -16.81 9.21 8.94
C THR A 134 -16.38 10.53 8.31
N ILE A 135 -16.39 11.60 9.10
CA ILE A 135 -15.84 12.91 8.73
C ILE A 135 -14.40 13.04 9.24
N TYR A 136 -13.56 13.73 8.48
CA TYR A 136 -12.13 13.88 8.79
C TYR A 136 -11.77 15.34 9.10
N PRO A 137 -10.88 15.60 10.08
CA PRO A 137 -10.37 16.94 10.33
C PRO A 137 -9.67 17.56 9.10
N GLU A 138 -9.48 18.87 9.12
CA GLU A 138 -8.88 19.67 8.04
C GLU A 138 -9.65 19.58 6.71
N THR A 139 -10.91 19.14 6.73
CA THR A 139 -11.82 19.17 5.57
C THR A 139 -13.02 20.05 5.87
N THR A 140 -13.72 20.52 4.84
CA THR A 140 -14.88 21.41 5.00
C THR A 140 -16.19 20.69 4.79
N ILE A 141 -17.19 21.02 5.61
CA ILE A 141 -18.58 20.59 5.45
C ILE A 141 -19.50 21.80 5.30
N LEU A 142 -20.55 21.68 4.47
CA LEU A 142 -21.57 22.72 4.31
C LEU A 142 -22.66 22.55 5.38
N VAL A 143 -22.92 23.57 6.18
CA VAL A 143 -24.02 23.56 7.16
C VAL A 143 -25.13 24.49 6.67
N PRO A 144 -26.32 23.96 6.32
CA PRO A 144 -27.42 24.76 5.80
C PRO A 144 -28.23 25.41 6.94
N LEU A 145 -28.30 26.74 6.95
CA LEU A 145 -28.97 27.49 8.03
C LEU A 145 -30.32 28.06 7.59
N ARG A 146 -31.35 27.81 8.40
CA ARG A 146 -32.72 28.33 8.22
C ARG A 146 -32.99 29.65 8.95
N SER A 147 -32.07 30.15 9.78
CA SER A 147 -32.22 31.44 10.49
C SER A 147 -30.88 32.07 10.86
N ASN A 148 -30.92 33.33 11.30
CA ASN A 148 -29.74 34.13 11.68
C ASN A 148 -29.26 33.87 13.13
N PHE A 149 -29.93 33.01 13.90
CA PHE A 149 -29.64 32.79 15.32
C PHE A 149 -28.95 31.44 15.53
N ILE A 150 -27.75 31.48 16.12
CA ILE A 150 -26.89 30.31 16.39
C ILE A 150 -26.46 30.35 17.85
N ASN A 151 -26.42 29.19 18.50
CA ASN A 151 -26.15 29.11 19.93
C ASN A 151 -24.66 28.90 20.23
N PHE A 152 -23.88 29.99 20.23
CA PHE A 152 -22.45 29.99 20.56
C PHE A 152 -22.09 29.48 21.97
N THR A 153 -23.08 29.16 22.82
CA THR A 153 -22.85 28.56 24.15
C THR A 153 -22.56 27.06 24.10
N VAL A 154 -22.74 26.41 22.94
CA VAL A 154 -22.29 25.03 22.72
C VAL A 154 -20.79 25.05 22.43
N THR A 155 -20.00 25.32 23.47
CA THR A 155 -18.56 25.03 23.46
C THR A 155 -18.37 23.57 23.07
N ASN A 156 -17.31 23.27 22.32
CA ASN A 156 -16.94 21.89 22.04
C ASN A 156 -16.94 21.11 23.37
N VAL A 157 -17.83 20.12 23.48
CA VAL A 157 -17.80 19.16 24.59
C VAL A 157 -16.53 18.37 24.38
N GLN A 158 -15.43 18.85 24.96
CA GLN A 158 -14.20 18.11 25.04
C GLN A 158 -14.59 16.73 25.59
N PRO A 159 -14.41 15.64 24.83
CA PRO A 159 -14.79 14.33 25.31
C PRO A 159 -14.06 14.14 26.64
N PRO A 160 -14.75 13.69 27.71
CA PRO A 160 -14.13 13.55 29.01
C PRO A 160 -12.86 12.73 28.80
N ALA A 161 -11.71 13.31 29.17
CA ALA A 161 -10.40 12.68 28.98
C ALA A 161 -10.53 11.24 29.47
N PRO A 162 -10.17 10.23 28.63
CA PRO A 162 -10.63 8.87 28.80
C PRO A 162 -10.40 8.45 30.24
N ILE A 163 -11.51 8.26 30.98
CA ILE A 163 -11.47 7.92 32.39
C ILE A 163 -10.97 6.48 32.45
N PHE A 164 -9.64 6.35 32.46
CA PHE A 164 -8.99 5.24 33.09
C PHE A 164 -9.52 5.20 34.51
N LEU A 165 -10.51 4.33 34.74
CA LEU A 165 -10.83 3.87 36.08
C LEU A 165 -9.48 3.47 36.68
N PRO A 166 -9.05 4.09 37.81
CA PRO A 166 -7.81 3.68 38.44
C PRO A 166 -7.96 2.19 38.74
N THR A 167 -7.12 1.38 38.10
CA THR A 167 -7.12 -0.07 38.28
C THR A 167 -6.90 -0.31 39.76
N LYS A 168 -7.96 -0.73 40.47
CA LYS A 168 -7.81 -1.21 41.83
C LYS A 168 -6.74 -2.29 41.77
N PRO A 169 -5.61 -2.15 42.50
CA PRO A 169 -4.59 -3.17 42.46
C PRO A 169 -5.25 -4.46 42.95
N VAL A 170 -5.22 -5.49 42.09
CA VAL A 170 -5.64 -6.83 42.51
C VAL A 170 -4.76 -7.19 43.70
N GLU A 171 -5.37 -7.36 44.86
CA GLU A 171 -4.69 -7.85 46.06
C GLU A 171 -4.15 -9.24 45.73
N GLY A 172 -2.86 -9.28 45.44
CA GLY A 172 -2.19 -10.47 44.95
C GLY A 172 -2.18 -11.53 46.02
N ASP A 173 -2.90 -12.63 45.78
CA ASP A 173 -2.90 -13.81 46.63
C ASP A 173 -1.46 -14.18 47.03
N VAL A 174 -1.25 -14.25 48.35
CA VAL A 174 0.06 -14.28 49.02
C VAL A 174 0.88 -15.52 48.61
N ARG A 175 0.26 -16.52 47.98
CA ARG A 175 0.91 -17.70 47.39
C ARG A 175 1.94 -17.42 46.28
N SER A 176 1.81 -16.32 45.52
CA SER A 176 2.66 -16.08 44.32
C SER A 176 4.15 -15.83 44.63
N THR A 177 4.47 -15.25 45.79
CA THR A 177 5.82 -14.73 46.09
C THR A 177 6.88 -15.81 46.34
N ARG A 178 6.50 -17.00 46.85
CA ARG A 178 7.44 -18.12 47.01
C ARG A 178 7.87 -18.71 45.66
N LEU A 179 6.94 -18.91 44.74
CA LEU A 179 7.24 -19.47 43.40
C LEU A 179 8.16 -18.56 42.58
N LYS A 180 7.94 -17.24 42.62
CA LYS A 180 8.83 -16.28 41.93
C LYS A 180 10.27 -16.31 42.48
N LYS A 181 10.45 -16.44 43.80
CA LYS A 181 11.80 -16.58 44.40
C LYS A 181 12.49 -17.89 44.02
N VAL A 182 11.75 -19.00 43.95
CA VAL A 182 12.29 -20.30 43.50
C VAL A 182 12.70 -20.24 42.03
N TYR A 183 11.86 -19.66 41.15
CA TYR A 183 12.16 -19.56 39.72
C TYR A 183 13.45 -18.76 39.45
N ILE A 184 13.64 -17.61 40.12
CA ILE A 184 14.87 -16.81 40.02
C ILE A 184 16.10 -17.62 40.45
N GLY A 185 16.01 -18.37 41.57
CA GLY A 185 17.09 -19.23 42.02
C GLY A 185 17.46 -20.32 41.01
N VAL A 186 16.47 -21.01 40.45
CA VAL A 186 16.68 -22.06 39.43
C VAL A 186 17.29 -21.47 38.15
N SER A 187 16.86 -20.29 37.70
CA SER A 187 17.43 -19.62 36.53
C SER A 187 18.91 -19.24 36.72
N ILE A 188 19.30 -18.77 37.91
CA ILE A 188 20.71 -18.43 38.22
C ILE A 188 21.58 -19.70 38.24
N ILE A 189 21.08 -20.80 38.84
CA ILE A 189 21.79 -22.09 38.87
C ILE A 189 21.92 -22.68 37.45
N GLY A 190 20.86 -22.62 36.65
CA GLY A 190 20.89 -23.06 35.25
C GLY A 190 21.88 -22.26 34.40
N PHE A 191 21.85 -20.93 34.50
CA PHE A 191 22.77 -20.07 33.76
C PHE A 191 24.24 -20.28 34.15
N THR A 192 24.53 -20.40 35.45
CA THR A 192 25.89 -20.67 35.94
C THR A 192 26.42 -22.03 35.48
N LEU A 193 25.59 -23.08 35.47
CA LEU A 193 25.95 -24.39 34.89
C LEU A 193 26.28 -24.30 33.39
N VAL A 194 25.45 -23.59 32.60
CA VAL A 194 25.71 -23.39 31.16
C VAL A 194 27.02 -22.64 30.91
N VAL A 195 27.32 -21.60 31.69
CA VAL A 195 28.59 -20.86 31.59
C VAL A 195 29.78 -21.76 31.94
N VAL A 196 29.69 -22.58 32.98
CA VAL A 196 30.76 -23.54 33.33
C VAL A 196 30.99 -24.56 32.20
N ILE A 197 29.93 -25.11 31.61
CA ILE A 197 30.02 -26.04 30.47
C ILE A 197 30.70 -25.37 29.27
N LEU A 198 30.34 -24.12 28.93
CA LEU A 198 30.98 -23.37 27.85
C LEU A 198 32.48 -23.12 28.12
N VAL A 199 32.86 -22.77 29.36
CA VAL A 199 34.27 -22.58 29.74
C VAL A 199 35.06 -23.90 29.65
N VAL A 200 34.53 -25.00 30.17
CA VAL A 200 35.16 -26.33 30.06
C VAL A 200 35.30 -26.75 28.60
N THR A 201 34.27 -26.52 27.77
CA THR A 201 34.31 -26.83 26.33
C THR A 201 35.35 -25.98 25.59
N CYS A 202 35.46 -24.68 25.91
CA CYS A 202 36.48 -23.79 25.36
C CYS A 202 37.91 -24.22 25.76
N LEU A 203 38.11 -24.60 27.03
CA LEU A 203 39.39 -25.14 27.51
C LEU A 203 39.74 -26.47 26.84
N TYR A 204 38.76 -27.36 26.65
CA TYR A 204 38.95 -28.63 25.95
C TYR A 204 39.31 -28.43 24.48
N VAL A 205 38.61 -27.55 23.76
CA VAL A 205 38.95 -27.18 22.37
C VAL A 205 40.33 -26.54 22.28
N ASN A 206 40.70 -25.67 23.24
CA ASN A 206 42.04 -25.10 23.30
C ASN A 206 43.13 -26.13 23.61
N ALA A 207 42.85 -27.15 24.43
CA ALA A 207 43.76 -28.26 24.68
C ALA A 207 43.94 -29.14 23.42
N LEU A 208 42.86 -29.45 22.69
CA LEU A 208 42.93 -30.16 21.40
C LEU A 208 43.69 -29.33 20.34
N ASN A 209 43.48 -28.02 20.29
CA ASN A 209 44.20 -27.12 19.39
C ASN A 209 45.68 -26.95 19.78
N LYS A 210 46.02 -27.10 21.07
CA LYS A 210 47.41 -27.19 21.52
C LYS A 210 48.04 -28.51 21.08
N CYS A 211 47.35 -29.64 21.24
CA CYS A 211 47.80 -30.96 20.78
C CYS A 211 47.94 -31.06 19.24
N LYS A 212 47.13 -30.32 18.47
CA LYS A 212 47.24 -30.24 17.00
C LYS A 212 48.41 -29.38 16.50
N ARG A 213 49.03 -28.55 17.35
CA ARG A 213 50.17 -27.71 16.94
C ARG A 213 51.52 -28.44 16.95
N ASP A 214 51.62 -29.58 17.64
CA ASP A 214 52.85 -30.37 17.71
C ASP A 214 53.01 -31.38 16.55
N ILE A 215 52.04 -31.46 15.62
CA ILE A 215 52.01 -32.44 14.51
C ILE A 215 52.11 -31.81 13.10
N PHE A 216 51.99 -30.49 12.95
CA PHE A 216 51.97 -29.83 11.63
C PHE A 216 53.06 -28.77 11.42
N PHE A 217 54.32 -29.17 11.64
CA PHE A 217 55.50 -28.35 11.37
C PHE A 217 56.57 -29.12 10.57
N ILE A 218 56.23 -29.57 9.35
CA ILE A 218 57.16 -29.86 8.21
C ILE A 218 56.33 -29.82 6.90
N HIS A 219 56.15 -28.62 6.35
CA HIS A 219 56.41 -28.32 4.93
C HIS A 219 56.25 -26.82 4.70
N SER A 220 57.40 -26.17 4.54
CA SER A 220 57.49 -24.75 4.24
C SER A 220 57.50 -24.51 2.73
N THR A 221 57.31 -23.23 2.36
CA THR A 221 57.46 -22.65 1.01
C THR A 221 56.27 -22.91 0.06
N ARG A 222 55.89 -21.96 -0.82
CA ARG A 222 56.66 -20.81 -1.33
C ARG A 222 55.78 -19.66 -1.88
N ARG A 223 56.07 -18.41 -1.45
CA ARG A 223 55.88 -17.10 -2.17
C ARG A 223 54.43 -16.64 -2.48
N ASN A 224 53.99 -15.45 -2.02
CA ASN A 224 54.21 -14.07 -2.57
C ASN A 224 53.48 -13.85 -3.92
N SER A 225 52.97 -12.68 -4.36
CA SER A 225 52.72 -11.29 -3.86
C SER A 225 52.07 -10.47 -5.02
N PHE A 226 51.47 -9.26 -4.92
CA PHE A 226 51.39 -8.26 -3.84
C PHE A 226 50.04 -7.46 -3.82
N LYS A 227 49.98 -6.22 -4.32
CA LYS A 227 48.80 -5.30 -4.42
C LYS A 227 48.99 -4.23 -5.53
N LEU A 228 47.85 -3.73 -6.06
CA LEU A 228 47.56 -2.40 -6.66
C LEU A 228 48.40 -1.84 -7.84
N PHE A 229 47.76 -1.10 -8.77
CA PHE A 229 47.87 0.37 -8.91
C PHE A 229 46.92 0.98 -9.97
N SER A 230 46.93 2.32 -10.08
CA SER A 230 45.93 3.19 -10.74
C SER A 230 46.35 3.72 -12.14
N THR A 231 45.59 4.69 -12.69
CA THR A 231 45.51 5.17 -14.10
C THR A 231 46.58 6.23 -14.53
N PRO A 232 46.42 7.02 -15.64
CA PRO A 232 46.99 6.84 -17.00
C PRO A 232 47.99 7.99 -17.40
N PRO A 233 48.51 8.19 -18.67
CA PRO A 233 47.74 8.82 -19.79
C PRO A 233 48.21 8.64 -21.28
N ALA A 234 47.32 9.03 -22.22
CA ALA A 234 47.51 9.77 -23.52
C ALA A 234 48.28 9.26 -24.80
N SER A 235 47.68 9.61 -25.96
CA SER A 235 48.21 9.93 -27.32
C SER A 235 48.04 8.92 -28.50
N THR A 236 47.98 9.45 -29.74
CA THR A 236 47.39 8.91 -31.00
C THR A 236 48.44 8.89 -32.15
N PRO A 237 48.15 8.81 -33.49
CA PRO A 237 47.03 8.25 -34.31
C PRO A 237 47.45 7.37 -35.54
N ARG A 238 46.55 6.58 -36.17
CA ARG A 238 46.51 6.43 -37.67
C ARG A 238 45.27 5.75 -38.31
N SER A 239 44.71 6.44 -39.32
CA SER A 239 44.08 6.00 -40.59
C SER A 239 43.07 4.81 -40.71
N ARG A 240 41.86 5.20 -41.16
CA ARG A 240 40.86 4.55 -42.05
C ARG A 240 41.41 3.56 -43.13
N PRO A 241 40.60 2.68 -43.77
CA PRO A 241 39.29 2.99 -44.38
C PRO A 241 38.10 2.07 -44.04
N SER A 242 36.90 2.61 -44.25
CA SER A 242 35.60 1.95 -44.16
C SER A 242 35.07 1.57 -45.56
N PRO A 243 34.20 0.55 -45.67
CA PRO A 243 33.03 0.61 -46.54
C PRO A 243 31.76 0.83 -45.72
N ALA A 244 30.77 1.47 -46.33
CA ALA A 244 29.50 1.81 -45.68
C ALA A 244 28.43 0.75 -45.93
N THR A 245 27.65 0.44 -44.90
CA THR A 245 26.26 -0.02 -45.06
C THR A 245 25.39 0.81 -44.12
N ARG A 246 24.38 1.48 -44.69
CA ARG A 246 23.40 2.27 -43.94
C ARG A 246 22.28 1.34 -43.46
N SER A 247 21.95 1.40 -42.17
CA SER A 247 20.57 1.21 -41.68
C SER A 247 20.35 2.17 -40.50
N SER A 248 19.13 2.70 -40.40
CA SER A 248 18.81 3.87 -39.59
C SER A 248 18.47 3.52 -38.13
N PRO A 249 18.71 4.42 -37.16
CA PRO A 249 18.20 4.26 -35.81
C PRO A 249 16.71 4.64 -35.76
N ASN A 250 15.82 3.68 -36.02
CA ASN A 250 14.39 3.86 -35.78
C ASN A 250 14.05 3.64 -34.30
N SER A 251 14.62 4.49 -33.43
CA SER A 251 14.19 4.59 -32.03
C SER A 251 12.82 5.29 -31.97
N CYS A 252 11.73 4.52 -32.07
CA CYS A 252 10.35 5.02 -32.09
C CYS A 252 9.82 5.48 -30.70
N LEU A 253 10.69 6.06 -29.88
CA LEU A 253 10.38 6.65 -28.58
C LEU A 253 10.99 8.05 -28.52
N SER A 254 10.21 9.05 -28.09
CA SER A 254 10.78 10.35 -27.74
C SER A 254 11.75 10.17 -26.57
N PRO A 255 12.91 10.88 -26.54
CA PRO A 255 13.81 10.87 -25.39
C PRO A 255 13.10 11.15 -24.05
N ASP A 256 12.00 11.91 -24.08
CA ASP A 256 11.18 12.28 -22.92
C ASP A 256 10.60 11.06 -22.17
N LEU A 257 10.26 9.97 -22.86
CA LEU A 257 9.70 8.76 -22.22
C LEU A 257 10.76 7.96 -21.45
N LEU A 258 12.04 8.13 -21.80
CA LEU A 258 13.16 7.49 -21.09
C LEU A 258 13.68 8.37 -19.93
N ALA A 259 13.36 9.67 -19.94
CA ALA A 259 13.79 10.62 -18.92
C ALA A 259 13.03 10.49 -17.58
N SER A 260 11.84 9.88 -17.58
CA SER A 260 11.00 9.72 -16.38
C SER A 260 11.33 8.47 -15.53
N ILE A 261 12.08 7.50 -16.06
CA ILE A 261 12.34 6.24 -15.36
C ILE A 261 13.57 6.38 -14.45
N LYS A 262 13.35 6.27 -13.13
CA LYS A 262 14.40 6.38 -12.08
C LYS A 262 15.48 5.28 -12.14
N TYR A 263 15.31 4.30 -13.02
CA TYR A 263 16.26 3.25 -13.35
C TYR A 263 16.38 3.15 -14.88
N SER A 264 17.59 3.06 -15.42
CA SER A 264 17.78 2.74 -16.84
C SER A 264 17.31 1.31 -17.11
N LEU A 265 16.17 1.15 -17.78
CA LEU A 265 15.73 -0.15 -18.28
C LEU A 265 16.72 -0.66 -19.32
N TYR A 266 17.05 -1.95 -19.26
CA TYR A 266 17.87 -2.58 -20.29
C TYR A 266 17.01 -2.85 -21.53
N ASN A 267 17.46 -2.40 -22.70
CA ASN A 267 16.83 -2.73 -23.97
C ASN A 267 17.48 -4.03 -24.50
N PHE A 268 16.80 -5.14 -24.25
CA PHE A 268 17.21 -6.45 -24.76
C PHE A 268 16.96 -6.54 -26.27
N THR A 269 17.86 -7.22 -26.97
CA THR A 269 17.68 -7.68 -28.35
C THR A 269 16.95 -9.03 -28.38
N ILE A 270 16.32 -9.36 -29.51
CA ILE A 270 15.65 -10.66 -29.68
C ILE A 270 16.62 -11.84 -29.58
N ASP A 271 17.87 -11.64 -30.01
CA ASP A 271 18.92 -12.66 -29.94
C ASP A 271 19.39 -12.92 -28.50
N GLU A 272 19.45 -11.89 -27.66
CA GLU A 272 19.66 -12.06 -26.22
C GLU A 272 18.50 -12.80 -25.57
N ILE A 273 17.24 -12.42 -25.85
CA ILE A 273 16.06 -13.12 -25.34
C ILE A 273 16.10 -14.60 -25.74
N LYS A 274 16.41 -14.92 -27.01
CA LYS A 274 16.59 -16.31 -27.48
C LYS A 274 17.72 -17.03 -26.77
N SER A 275 18.87 -16.40 -26.54
CA SER A 275 19.98 -16.98 -25.79
C SER A 275 19.55 -17.33 -24.36
N ILE A 276 18.82 -16.41 -23.71
CA ILE A 276 18.33 -16.53 -22.34
C ILE A 276 17.24 -17.61 -22.19
N THR A 277 16.39 -17.83 -23.21
CA THR A 277 15.29 -18.82 -23.22
C THR A 277 15.61 -20.13 -23.96
N GLN A 278 16.86 -20.33 -24.41
CA GLN A 278 17.28 -21.47 -25.22
C GLN A 278 16.41 -21.64 -26.49
N ASP A 279 16.29 -20.56 -27.27
CA ASP A 279 15.40 -20.39 -28.44
C ASP A 279 13.93 -20.73 -28.15
N PHE A 280 13.44 -20.27 -26.99
CA PHE A 280 12.09 -20.52 -26.48
C PHE A 280 11.74 -22.01 -26.27
N SER A 281 12.71 -22.79 -25.78
CA SER A 281 12.51 -24.20 -25.39
C SER A 281 11.31 -24.40 -24.46
N ASP A 282 10.58 -25.49 -24.64
CA ASP A 282 9.46 -25.88 -23.74
C ASP A 282 9.93 -26.09 -22.29
N ASP A 283 11.20 -26.44 -22.04
CA ASP A 283 11.78 -26.52 -20.68
C ASP A 283 11.82 -25.16 -19.98
N CYS A 284 11.91 -24.07 -20.75
CA CYS A 284 11.84 -22.71 -20.25
C CYS A 284 10.39 -22.22 -20.10
N ARG A 285 9.37 -22.95 -20.58
CA ARG A 285 8.00 -22.45 -20.65
C ARG A 285 7.25 -22.60 -19.32
N VAL A 286 6.75 -21.48 -18.80
CA VAL A 286 5.97 -21.40 -17.54
C VAL A 286 4.47 -21.27 -17.82
N SER A 287 4.11 -20.53 -18.88
CA SER A 287 2.74 -20.42 -19.40
C SER A 287 2.78 -20.20 -20.93
N GLU A 288 1.63 -20.03 -21.57
CA GLU A 288 1.56 -19.79 -23.02
C GLU A 288 2.41 -18.58 -23.45
N ASP A 289 2.29 -17.47 -22.73
CA ASP A 289 3.01 -16.21 -22.97
C ASP A 289 4.16 -15.96 -21.99
N THR A 290 4.67 -16.99 -21.31
CA THR A 290 5.61 -16.77 -20.20
C THR A 290 6.71 -17.82 -20.16
N TYR A 291 7.94 -17.33 -20.15
CA TYR A 291 9.17 -18.10 -20.17
C TYR A 291 10.02 -17.73 -18.94
N ARG A 292 10.77 -18.71 -18.46
CA ARG A 292 11.85 -18.60 -17.49
C ARG A 292 13.15 -18.48 -18.28
N GLY A 293 13.95 -17.48 -17.95
CA GLY A 293 15.26 -17.26 -18.54
C GLY A 293 16.38 -17.36 -17.51
N SER A 294 17.61 -17.60 -17.98
CA SER A 294 18.83 -17.45 -17.18
C SER A 294 19.67 -16.28 -17.72
N LEU A 295 19.97 -15.30 -16.86
CA LEU A 295 20.74 -14.10 -17.18
C LEU A 295 21.79 -13.91 -16.07
N ASP A 296 23.08 -13.98 -16.43
CA ASP A 296 24.22 -13.83 -15.52
C ASP A 296 24.08 -14.64 -14.21
N ASP A 297 23.82 -15.96 -14.34
CA ASP A 297 23.54 -16.94 -13.27
C ASP A 297 22.29 -16.68 -12.40
N ASP A 298 21.59 -15.55 -12.56
CA ASP A 298 20.28 -15.30 -11.96
C ASP A 298 19.14 -15.65 -12.93
N GLN A 299 17.94 -15.82 -12.35
CA GLN A 299 16.74 -16.20 -13.08
C GLN A 299 15.89 -14.97 -13.40
N VAL A 300 15.32 -14.94 -14.61
CA VAL A 300 14.44 -13.86 -15.07
C VAL A 300 13.11 -14.41 -15.59
N LEU A 301 12.06 -13.61 -15.48
CA LEU A 301 10.73 -13.91 -16.03
C LEU A 301 10.55 -13.10 -17.32
N ILE A 302 10.31 -13.80 -18.43
CA ILE A 302 10.16 -13.20 -19.75
C ILE A 302 8.72 -13.41 -20.20
N ILE A 303 8.01 -12.33 -20.51
CA ILE A 303 6.58 -12.37 -20.87
C ILE A 303 6.38 -11.73 -22.23
N SER A 304 5.70 -12.43 -23.14
CA SER A 304 5.28 -11.88 -24.44
C SER A 304 4.05 -10.98 -24.29
N PHE A 305 4.07 -9.85 -24.97
CA PHE A 305 2.99 -8.87 -25.03
C PHE A 305 2.82 -8.35 -26.46
N GLU A 306 1.60 -8.00 -26.82
CA GLU A 306 1.36 -7.13 -27.98
C GLU A 306 1.94 -5.73 -27.72
N PHE A 307 2.51 -5.10 -28.75
CA PHE A 307 3.14 -3.77 -28.67
C PHE A 307 2.23 -2.66 -28.10
N SER A 308 0.91 -2.78 -28.25
CA SER A 308 -0.10 -1.89 -27.64
C SER A 308 -0.04 -1.88 -26.10
N HIS A 309 0.24 -3.03 -25.49
CA HIS A 309 0.19 -3.25 -24.04
C HIS A 309 1.52 -2.96 -23.35
N ILE A 310 2.66 -3.15 -24.03
CA ILE A 310 3.99 -2.97 -23.40
C ILE A 310 4.22 -1.55 -22.87
N ARG A 311 3.70 -0.52 -23.58
CA ARG A 311 3.80 0.89 -23.15
C ARG A 311 3.14 1.14 -21.79
N HIS A 312 1.96 0.57 -21.57
CA HIS A 312 1.22 0.70 -20.31
C HIS A 312 1.97 0.02 -19.15
N VAL A 313 2.59 -1.14 -19.39
CA VAL A 313 3.39 -1.82 -18.36
C VAL A 313 4.66 -1.02 -18.03
N ILE A 314 5.35 -0.44 -19.02
CA ILE A 314 6.52 0.42 -18.78
C ILE A 314 6.14 1.68 -17.99
N ASP A 315 5.07 2.38 -18.39
CA ASP A 315 4.60 3.58 -17.69
C ASP A 315 4.24 3.27 -16.23
N LEU A 316 3.52 2.18 -15.98
CA LEU A 316 3.17 1.72 -14.64
C LEU A 316 4.41 1.39 -13.80
N HIS A 317 5.34 0.59 -14.33
CA HIS A 317 6.59 0.23 -13.64
C HIS A 317 7.57 1.41 -13.48
N SER A 318 7.38 2.52 -14.21
CA SER A 318 8.11 3.78 -13.95
C SER A 318 7.61 4.51 -12.69
N LYS A 319 6.33 4.36 -12.37
CA LYS A 319 5.64 5.00 -11.22
C LYS A 319 5.67 4.11 -9.97
N VAL A 320 5.73 2.79 -10.15
CA VAL A 320 5.68 1.78 -9.09
C VAL A 320 7.08 1.43 -8.59
N ASN A 321 7.30 1.56 -7.28
CA ASN A 321 8.52 1.09 -6.61
C ASN A 321 8.21 0.60 -5.19
N HIS A 322 7.90 -0.69 -5.05
CA HIS A 322 7.49 -1.29 -3.78
C HIS A 322 8.14 -2.66 -3.55
N VAL A 323 8.44 -2.99 -2.29
CA VAL A 323 9.14 -4.23 -1.93
C VAL A 323 8.34 -5.50 -2.26
N ASN A 324 7.01 -5.40 -2.30
CA ASN A 324 6.10 -6.50 -2.64
C ASN A 324 5.65 -6.49 -4.11
N ILE A 325 6.41 -5.86 -5.02
CA ILE A 325 6.13 -5.88 -6.46
C ILE A 325 7.40 -6.34 -7.19
N LEU A 326 7.24 -7.12 -8.28
CA LEU A 326 8.36 -7.52 -9.13
C LEU A 326 8.94 -6.32 -9.86
N LYS A 327 10.27 -6.18 -9.82
CA LYS A 327 11.00 -5.15 -10.54
C LYS A 327 11.09 -5.47 -12.03
N LEU A 328 10.74 -4.49 -12.86
CA LEU A 328 11.07 -4.45 -14.28
C LEU A 328 12.59 -4.27 -14.48
N LEU A 329 13.21 -5.21 -15.18
CA LEU A 329 14.65 -5.19 -15.50
C LEU A 329 14.91 -4.59 -16.87
N GLY A 330 14.05 -4.90 -17.84
CA GLY A 330 14.19 -4.43 -19.22
C GLY A 330 13.07 -4.89 -20.14
N VAL A 331 13.20 -4.50 -21.40
CA VAL A 331 12.22 -4.75 -22.47
C VAL A 331 12.92 -5.10 -23.77
N CYS A 332 12.30 -5.95 -24.59
CA CYS A 332 12.74 -6.26 -25.95
C CYS A 332 11.64 -5.84 -26.93
N TYR A 333 11.94 -4.86 -27.78
CA TYR A 333 11.10 -4.52 -28.91
C TYR A 333 11.52 -5.35 -30.12
N ASN A 334 10.59 -6.13 -30.67
CA ASN A 334 10.79 -6.79 -31.96
C ASN A 334 10.18 -5.92 -33.07
N GLU A 335 10.61 -6.11 -34.32
CA GLU A 335 9.96 -5.48 -35.49
C GLU A 335 8.62 -6.15 -35.83
N SER A 336 8.33 -7.32 -35.24
CA SER A 336 7.02 -7.98 -35.28
C SER A 336 6.06 -7.43 -34.21
N SER A 337 4.78 -7.78 -34.31
CA SER A 337 3.71 -7.33 -33.37
C SER A 337 3.94 -7.70 -31.89
N TRP A 338 4.88 -8.60 -31.60
CA TRP A 338 5.16 -9.14 -30.27
C TRP A 338 6.44 -8.54 -29.69
N SER A 339 6.34 -7.99 -28.48
CA SER A 339 7.46 -7.50 -27.68
C SER A 339 7.56 -8.29 -26.38
N TYR A 340 8.71 -8.27 -25.71
CA TYR A 340 8.93 -9.01 -24.46
C TYR A 340 9.25 -8.08 -23.30
N ILE A 341 8.75 -8.44 -22.12
CA ILE A 341 9.04 -7.78 -20.84
C ILE A 341 9.90 -8.71 -20.00
N VAL A 342 10.99 -8.20 -19.42
CA VAL A 342 11.91 -8.95 -18.55
C VAL A 342 11.78 -8.45 -17.11
N LEU A 343 11.26 -9.30 -16.23
CA LEU A 343 11.11 -9.05 -14.79
C LEU A 343 12.10 -9.92 -13.99
N GLU A 344 12.35 -9.54 -12.72
CA GLU A 344 13.06 -10.42 -11.79
C GLU A 344 12.30 -11.74 -11.57
N TYR A 345 13.01 -12.89 -11.43
CA TYR A 345 12.40 -14.15 -11.02
C TYR A 345 12.83 -14.55 -9.59
N PRO A 346 11.94 -14.44 -8.59
CA PRO A 346 12.26 -14.86 -7.23
C PRO A 346 12.56 -16.37 -7.09
N LYS A 347 13.62 -16.71 -6.34
CA LYS A 347 14.22 -18.06 -6.33
C LYS A 347 13.30 -19.20 -5.86
N ASN A 348 12.24 -18.94 -5.09
CA ASN A 348 11.30 -20.00 -4.65
C ASN A 348 10.15 -20.23 -5.65
N GLY A 349 10.10 -19.48 -6.76
CA GLY A 349 9.06 -19.61 -7.79
C GLY A 349 7.74 -18.94 -7.42
N SER A 350 6.65 -19.41 -8.02
CA SER A 350 5.31 -18.88 -7.72
C SER A 350 4.77 -19.46 -6.40
N LEU A 351 3.79 -18.77 -5.81
CA LEU A 351 3.06 -19.25 -4.63
C LEU A 351 2.33 -20.57 -4.95
N ARG A 352 1.84 -20.75 -6.18
CA ARG A 352 1.27 -22.01 -6.67
C ARG A 352 2.28 -23.16 -6.59
N ASP A 353 3.52 -22.92 -7.03
CA ASP A 353 4.57 -23.93 -7.00
C ASP A 353 4.99 -24.25 -5.56
N CYS A 354 5.06 -23.24 -4.69
CA CYS A 354 5.33 -23.40 -3.26
C CYS A 354 4.26 -24.23 -2.55
N LEU A 355 2.97 -23.97 -2.82
CA LEU A 355 1.83 -24.71 -2.25
C LEU A 355 1.77 -26.15 -2.80
N THR A 356 2.03 -26.34 -4.10
CA THR A 356 2.02 -27.67 -4.75
C THR A 356 3.16 -28.58 -4.26
N ASN A 357 4.34 -28.01 -3.96
CA ASN A 357 5.48 -28.76 -3.44
C ASN A 357 5.49 -28.90 -1.91
N SER A 358 4.58 -28.18 -1.22
CA SER A 358 4.05 -28.25 0.16
C SER A 358 5.01 -28.38 1.37
N SER A 359 6.26 -28.73 1.16
CA SER A 359 7.26 -29.11 2.18
C SER A 359 7.93 -27.92 2.89
N SER A 360 7.59 -26.69 2.50
CA SER A 360 8.33 -25.48 2.88
C SER A 360 7.46 -24.28 3.30
N LEU A 361 6.14 -24.32 3.11
CA LEU A 361 5.21 -23.27 3.56
C LEU A 361 4.60 -23.58 4.94
N THR A 362 5.33 -23.24 6.00
CA THR A 362 4.84 -23.21 7.39
C THR A 362 3.75 -22.15 7.59
N TRP A 363 2.99 -22.22 8.69
CA TRP A 363 1.91 -21.27 8.98
C TRP A 363 2.39 -19.82 8.97
N GLN A 364 3.49 -19.53 9.70
CA GLN A 364 4.11 -18.21 9.76
C GLN A 364 4.54 -17.67 8.38
N ARG A 365 4.98 -18.54 7.47
CA ARG A 365 5.32 -18.14 6.10
C ARG A 365 4.06 -17.78 5.31
N ARG A 366 2.95 -18.49 5.53
CA ARG A 366 1.66 -18.19 4.89
C ARG A 366 1.07 -16.88 5.42
N THR A 367 1.07 -16.62 6.72
CA THR A 367 0.56 -15.33 7.25
C THR A 367 1.41 -14.15 6.77
N LEU A 368 2.75 -14.30 6.73
CA LEU A 368 3.65 -13.29 6.19
C LEU A 368 3.47 -13.04 4.68
N ILE A 369 3.28 -14.09 3.88
CA ILE A 369 2.97 -13.97 2.45
C ILE A 369 1.61 -13.29 2.23
N ALA A 370 0.59 -13.62 3.02
CA ALA A 370 -0.72 -12.98 2.96
C ALA A 370 -0.63 -11.48 3.27
N PHE A 371 0.12 -11.10 4.30
CA PHE A 371 0.39 -9.71 4.64
C PHE A 371 1.17 -8.96 3.54
N ASP A 372 2.18 -9.60 2.95
CA ASP A 372 2.96 -9.04 1.84
C ASP A 372 2.11 -8.78 0.58
N ILE A 373 1.23 -9.72 0.22
CA ILE A 373 0.27 -9.56 -0.88
C ILE A 373 -0.67 -8.38 -0.59
N ALA A 374 -1.22 -8.33 0.63
CA ALA A 374 -2.11 -7.27 1.07
C ALA A 374 -1.43 -5.88 1.02
N MET A 375 -0.17 -5.78 1.44
CA MET A 375 0.64 -4.57 1.34
C MET A 375 0.89 -4.16 -0.12
N GLY A 376 1.16 -5.11 -1.00
CA GLY A 376 1.33 -4.86 -2.44
C GLY A 376 0.06 -4.31 -3.10
N LEU A 377 -1.10 -4.89 -2.79
CA LEU A 377 -2.40 -4.43 -3.31
C LEU A 377 -2.76 -3.05 -2.76
N HIS A 378 -2.62 -2.82 -1.46
CA HIS A 378 -2.87 -1.51 -0.84
C HIS A 378 -2.02 -0.41 -1.48
N TYR A 379 -0.73 -0.70 -1.75
CA TYR A 379 0.15 0.24 -2.42
C TYR A 379 -0.35 0.61 -3.83
N LEU A 380 -0.82 -0.37 -4.62
CA LEU A 380 -1.37 -0.14 -5.96
C LEU A 380 -2.71 0.61 -5.94
N HIS A 381 -3.58 0.31 -4.98
CA HIS A 381 -4.91 0.91 -4.87
C HIS A 381 -4.86 2.35 -4.32
N TYR A 382 -4.00 2.63 -3.33
CA TYR A 382 -4.08 3.87 -2.53
C TYR A 382 -2.79 4.69 -2.45
N CYS A 383 -1.62 4.17 -2.87
CA CYS A 383 -0.33 4.86 -2.70
C CYS A 383 0.33 5.32 -4.02
N ILE A 384 -0.34 5.13 -5.16
CA ILE A 384 0.11 5.61 -6.47
C ILE A 384 -0.98 6.41 -7.18
N ALA A 385 -0.56 7.34 -8.04
CA ALA A 385 -1.45 8.19 -8.82
C ALA A 385 -1.11 8.04 -10.33
N PRO A 386 -2.08 7.68 -11.19
CA PRO A 386 -3.43 7.19 -10.84
C PRO A 386 -3.37 5.86 -10.06
N SER A 387 -4.46 5.55 -9.34
CA SER A 387 -4.65 4.24 -8.73
C SER A 387 -4.62 3.14 -9.79
N TYR A 388 -3.99 2.00 -9.47
CA TYR A 388 -3.92 0.84 -10.36
C TYR A 388 -4.57 -0.36 -9.69
N VAL A 389 -5.40 -1.07 -10.45
CA VAL A 389 -6.06 -2.28 -9.97
C VAL A 389 -5.52 -3.49 -10.73
N GLN A 390 -5.03 -4.48 -9.98
CA GLN A 390 -4.32 -5.65 -10.51
C GLN A 390 -5.31 -6.61 -11.17
N THR A 391 -5.32 -6.72 -12.50
CA THR A 391 -6.18 -7.73 -13.15
C THR A 391 -5.55 -9.12 -13.09
N GLY A 392 -6.34 -10.15 -12.74
CA GLY A 392 -5.89 -11.54 -12.74
C GLY A 392 -4.93 -11.89 -11.60
N LEU A 393 -5.23 -11.47 -10.37
CA LEU A 393 -4.49 -11.90 -9.19
C LEU A 393 -4.75 -13.40 -8.91
N CYS A 394 -3.68 -14.19 -8.90
CA CYS A 394 -3.73 -15.62 -8.57
C CYS A 394 -2.38 -16.08 -7.99
N SER A 395 -2.36 -17.26 -7.37
CA SER A 395 -1.13 -17.85 -6.82
C SER A 395 -0.04 -18.14 -7.86
N GLY A 396 -0.37 -18.19 -9.16
CA GLY A 396 0.61 -18.26 -10.25
C GLY A 396 1.30 -16.92 -10.57
N ASN A 397 0.64 -15.79 -10.29
CA ASN A 397 1.13 -14.43 -10.52
C ASN A 397 1.77 -13.80 -9.25
N ILE A 398 1.81 -14.54 -8.14
CA ILE A 398 2.46 -14.15 -6.89
C ILE A 398 3.75 -14.96 -6.78
N PHE A 399 4.88 -14.29 -6.58
CA PHE A 399 6.21 -14.91 -6.53
C PHE A 399 6.82 -14.80 -5.15
N VAL A 400 7.59 -15.83 -4.76
CA VAL A 400 8.15 -15.97 -3.41
C VAL A 400 9.67 -15.81 -3.44
N THR A 401 10.17 -14.85 -2.69
CA THR A 401 11.62 -14.61 -2.52
C THR A 401 12.27 -15.69 -1.67
N SER A 402 13.59 -15.83 -1.76
CA SER A 402 14.38 -16.75 -0.91
C SER A 402 14.22 -16.50 0.61
N LYS A 403 13.77 -15.29 0.99
CA LYS A 403 13.45 -14.90 2.37
C LYS A 403 11.99 -15.14 2.76
N TRP A 404 11.21 -15.87 1.96
CA TRP A 404 9.79 -16.14 2.18
C TRP A 404 8.90 -14.88 2.25
N ARG A 405 9.30 -13.84 1.49
CA ARG A 405 8.50 -12.63 1.24
C ARG A 405 7.84 -12.69 -0.13
N ALA A 406 6.61 -12.20 -0.25
CA ALA A 406 5.85 -12.22 -1.50
C ALA A 406 6.07 -10.97 -2.36
N LYS A 407 6.03 -11.15 -3.68
CA LYS A 407 6.03 -10.10 -4.70
C LYS A 407 4.94 -10.36 -5.75
N LEU A 408 4.24 -9.31 -6.15
CA LEU A 408 3.20 -9.35 -7.17
C LEU A 408 3.80 -9.14 -8.57
N ALA A 409 3.44 -10.00 -9.53
CA ALA A 409 3.67 -9.74 -10.94
C ALA A 409 2.59 -8.76 -11.45
N VAL A 410 2.92 -7.47 -11.44
CA VAL A 410 2.04 -6.42 -11.92
C VAL A 410 2.10 -6.37 -13.44
N LEU A 411 1.08 -6.98 -14.05
CA LEU A 411 0.94 -7.23 -15.49
C LEU A 411 -0.43 -6.73 -15.90
N SER A 412 -0.49 -5.80 -16.86
CA SER A 412 -1.76 -5.34 -17.43
C SER A 412 -2.33 -6.36 -18.43
N ARG A 413 -2.54 -7.61 -17.97
CA ARG A 413 -2.91 -8.75 -18.81
C ARG A 413 -4.33 -9.21 -18.52
N ASN A 414 -5.30 -8.46 -19.06
CA ASN A 414 -6.57 -8.97 -19.60
C ASN A 414 -7.40 -7.85 -20.24
N MET A 415 -7.36 -7.76 -21.57
CA MET A 415 -8.55 -7.39 -22.36
C MET A 415 -8.88 -8.57 -23.26
N ASN A 416 -9.75 -9.46 -22.78
CA ASN A 416 -10.48 -10.36 -23.67
C ASN A 416 -11.62 -9.54 -24.30
N PRO A 417 -11.61 -9.26 -25.61
CA PRO A 417 -12.60 -8.36 -26.23
C PRO A 417 -14.02 -8.94 -26.32
N GLY A 418 -14.28 -10.12 -25.75
CA GLY A 418 -15.53 -10.86 -25.89
C GLY A 418 -16.40 -10.99 -24.64
N ILE A 419 -15.94 -10.56 -23.45
CA ILE A 419 -16.72 -10.67 -22.21
C ILE A 419 -16.70 -9.32 -21.48
N LEU A 420 -17.89 -8.79 -21.21
CA LEU A 420 -18.19 -7.44 -20.74
C LEU A 420 -17.91 -6.33 -21.79
N GLY A 421 -18.94 -6.00 -22.56
CA GLY A 421 -18.92 -4.87 -23.48
C GLY A 421 -18.85 -3.54 -22.73
N SER A 422 -17.66 -2.97 -22.61
CA SER A 422 -17.44 -1.54 -22.36
C SER A 422 -16.06 -1.12 -22.85
N SER A 423 -16.03 0.06 -23.47
CA SER A 423 -14.89 0.71 -24.10
C SER A 423 -13.59 0.58 -23.30
N ALA A 424 -12.48 0.40 -24.04
CA ALA A 424 -11.10 0.44 -23.57
C ALA A 424 -10.86 1.37 -22.36
N MET A 425 -10.78 0.79 -21.16
CA MET A 425 -10.41 1.50 -19.95
C MET A 425 -8.89 1.68 -19.93
N ILE A 426 -8.42 2.77 -20.52
CA ILE A 426 -7.01 3.17 -20.51
C ILE A 426 -6.62 3.53 -19.06
N PRO A 427 -5.69 2.80 -18.41
CA PRO A 427 -5.15 3.22 -17.12
C PRO A 427 -4.31 4.49 -17.35
N GLY A 428 -4.78 5.64 -16.89
CA GLY A 428 -4.11 6.92 -17.12
C GLY A 428 -5.01 8.10 -17.53
N LEU A 429 -6.29 7.87 -17.85
CA LEU A 429 -7.23 8.99 -18.03
C LEU A 429 -7.84 9.40 -16.68
N GLU A 430 -7.97 10.70 -16.47
CA GLU A 430 -8.52 11.32 -15.25
C GLU A 430 -10.01 10.97 -15.06
N TYR A 431 -10.27 9.81 -14.48
CA TYR A 431 -11.58 9.45 -13.94
C TYR A 431 -11.50 9.42 -12.42
N GLU A 432 -11.74 10.57 -11.81
CA GLU A 432 -12.03 10.65 -10.39
C GLU A 432 -13.15 9.67 -10.03
N LYS A 433 -12.79 8.63 -9.26
CA LYS A 433 -13.71 7.89 -8.37
C LYS A 433 -14.96 7.28 -9.04
N SER A 434 -14.88 6.93 -10.33
CA SER A 434 -15.90 6.16 -11.04
C SER A 434 -16.24 4.86 -10.29
N ASP A 435 -17.53 4.49 -10.23
CA ASP A 435 -17.98 3.24 -9.60
C ASP A 435 -17.39 1.99 -10.27
N ALA A 436 -16.95 2.08 -11.52
CA ALA A 436 -16.22 1.02 -12.20
C ALA A 436 -14.87 0.70 -11.50
N LEU A 437 -14.14 1.73 -11.02
CA LEU A 437 -12.85 1.53 -10.34
C LEU A 437 -13.06 0.84 -8.99
N LYS A 438 -14.06 1.30 -8.22
CA LYS A 438 -14.47 0.66 -6.95
C LYS A 438 -14.87 -0.81 -7.15
N THR A 439 -15.59 -1.10 -8.25
CA THR A 439 -15.98 -2.48 -8.59
C THR A 439 -14.74 -3.35 -8.82
N LEU A 440 -13.76 -2.84 -9.58
CA LEU A 440 -12.51 -3.55 -9.85
C LEU A 440 -11.65 -3.74 -8.59
N GLU A 441 -11.58 -2.74 -7.68
CA GLU A 441 -10.96 -2.88 -6.35
C GLU A 441 -11.60 -4.05 -5.56
N LYS A 442 -12.93 -4.16 -5.59
CA LYS A 442 -13.64 -5.27 -4.94
C LYS A 442 -13.40 -6.62 -5.61
N ASP A 443 -13.11 -6.67 -6.90
CA ASP A 443 -12.73 -7.91 -7.58
C ASP A 443 -11.29 -8.33 -7.23
N ASN A 444 -10.37 -7.39 -7.01
CA ASN A 444 -9.05 -7.68 -6.41
C ASN A 444 -9.18 -8.29 -5.01
N ILE A 445 -10.09 -7.77 -4.18
CA ILE A 445 -10.38 -8.32 -2.86
C ILE A 445 -10.94 -9.75 -2.97
N TRP A 446 -11.80 -10.03 -3.95
CA TRP A 446 -12.31 -11.39 -4.21
C TRP A 446 -11.21 -12.35 -4.67
N GLU A 447 -10.37 -11.93 -5.63
CA GLU A 447 -9.22 -12.72 -6.07
C GLU A 447 -8.23 -12.98 -4.93
N PHE A 448 -7.97 -11.98 -4.08
CA PHE A 448 -7.15 -12.12 -2.87
C PHE A 448 -7.76 -13.11 -1.87
N GLY A 449 -9.07 -13.04 -1.63
CA GLY A 449 -9.79 -14.00 -0.79
C GLY A 449 -9.62 -15.43 -1.27
N MET A 450 -9.71 -15.66 -2.59
CA MET A 450 -9.47 -16.98 -3.18
C MET A 450 -8.02 -17.45 -3.00
N VAL A 451 -7.03 -16.56 -3.10
CA VAL A 451 -5.62 -16.88 -2.76
C VAL A 451 -5.47 -17.26 -1.28
N LEU A 452 -6.17 -16.58 -0.36
CA LEU A 452 -6.18 -16.99 1.06
C LEU A 452 -6.77 -18.39 1.24
N LEU A 453 -7.82 -18.77 0.50
CA LEU A 453 -8.38 -20.13 0.55
C LEU A 453 -7.44 -21.19 0.00
N GLU A 454 -6.72 -20.90 -1.09
CA GLU A 454 -5.64 -21.75 -1.61
C GLU A 454 -4.51 -21.90 -0.57
N MET A 455 -4.15 -20.84 0.15
CA MET A 455 -3.14 -20.86 1.21
C MET A 455 -3.60 -21.57 2.49
N LEU A 456 -4.88 -21.49 2.85
CA LEU A 456 -5.42 -22.21 4.02
C LEU A 456 -5.51 -23.72 3.75
N SER A 457 -5.97 -24.12 2.57
CA SER A 457 -6.29 -25.52 2.22
C SER A 457 -5.21 -26.28 1.46
N GLY A 458 -4.26 -25.59 0.83
CA GLY A 458 -3.29 -26.19 -0.10
C GLY A 458 -3.87 -26.57 -1.48
N LYS A 459 -5.17 -26.34 -1.73
CA LYS A 459 -5.90 -26.87 -2.90
C LYS A 459 -5.80 -25.99 -4.15
N VAL A 460 -4.60 -25.82 -4.71
CA VAL A 460 -4.37 -24.89 -5.85
C VAL A 460 -4.95 -25.34 -7.20
N LYS A 461 -5.39 -26.59 -7.32
CA LYS A 461 -6.03 -27.14 -8.54
C LYS A 461 -7.53 -27.37 -8.40
N SER A 462 -8.15 -26.92 -7.30
CA SER A 462 -9.59 -27.01 -7.13
C SER A 462 -10.30 -26.02 -8.05
N ASP A 463 -11.48 -26.37 -8.51
CA ASP A 463 -12.38 -25.39 -9.12
C ASP A 463 -12.70 -24.26 -8.12
N ARG A 464 -12.74 -23.01 -8.58
CA ARG A 464 -12.90 -21.83 -7.70
C ARG A 464 -14.25 -21.84 -6.99
N THR A 465 -15.30 -22.26 -7.68
CA THR A 465 -16.65 -22.44 -7.12
C THR A 465 -16.62 -23.50 -6.01
N SER A 466 -16.08 -24.70 -6.30
CA SER A 466 -15.96 -25.77 -5.28
C SER A 466 -15.16 -25.36 -4.03
N LEU A 467 -14.09 -24.57 -4.20
CA LEU A 467 -13.26 -24.11 -3.09
C LEU A 467 -14.01 -23.06 -2.24
N ARG A 468 -14.74 -22.14 -2.88
CA ARG A 468 -15.61 -21.17 -2.21
C ARG A 468 -16.76 -21.85 -1.47
N GLU A 469 -17.40 -22.85 -2.05
CA GLU A 469 -18.50 -23.57 -1.39
C GLU A 469 -18.02 -24.35 -0.16
N SER A 470 -16.80 -24.90 -0.21
CA SER A 470 -16.22 -25.66 0.90
C SER A 470 -16.02 -24.89 2.21
N ILE A 471 -16.14 -23.55 2.20
CA ILE A 471 -16.09 -22.69 3.41
C ILE A 471 -17.48 -22.21 3.89
N GLY A 472 -18.58 -22.78 3.40
CA GLY A 472 -19.94 -22.45 3.87
C GLY A 472 -20.06 -22.47 5.41
N PHE A 473 -19.46 -23.49 6.04
CA PHE A 473 -19.44 -23.69 7.50
C PHE A 473 -18.97 -22.47 8.32
N LEU A 474 -18.13 -21.59 7.76
CA LEU A 474 -17.67 -20.37 8.43
C LEU A 474 -18.76 -19.30 8.61
N GLY A 475 -19.94 -19.47 8.00
CA GLY A 475 -21.10 -18.58 8.17
C GLY A 475 -22.33 -19.25 8.77
N GLY A 476 -22.21 -20.46 9.31
CA GLY A 476 -23.34 -21.21 9.88
C GLY A 476 -23.88 -22.32 8.97
N ASP A 477 -23.50 -22.37 7.70
CA ASP A 477 -23.93 -23.41 6.73
C ASP A 477 -23.19 -24.76 6.94
N GLY A 478 -22.77 -25.05 8.17
CA GLY A 478 -22.03 -26.27 8.52
C GLY A 478 -22.97 -27.47 8.72
N GLY A 479 -22.50 -28.67 8.34
CA GLY A 479 -23.17 -29.92 8.74
C GLY A 479 -22.98 -30.24 10.23
N ASP A 480 -23.33 -31.45 10.65
CA ASP A 480 -23.30 -31.91 12.06
C ASP A 480 -21.94 -31.78 12.80
N GLY A 481 -20.84 -31.53 12.08
CA GLY A 481 -19.55 -31.19 12.66
C GLY A 481 -19.47 -29.70 13.02
N GLY A 482 -18.93 -29.37 14.20
CA GLY A 482 -18.74 -27.99 14.61
C GLY A 482 -17.81 -27.20 13.67
N CYS A 483 -17.89 -25.87 13.76
CA CYS A 483 -17.08 -24.96 12.94
C CYS A 483 -15.57 -25.23 13.05
N PHE A 484 -15.10 -25.66 14.23
CA PHE A 484 -13.70 -26.00 14.48
C PHE A 484 -13.26 -27.31 13.83
N GLU A 485 -14.10 -28.34 13.84
CA GLU A 485 -13.85 -29.62 13.18
C GLU A 485 -13.83 -29.46 11.65
N ASN A 486 -14.78 -28.69 11.11
CA ASN A 486 -14.83 -28.37 9.68
C ASN A 486 -13.65 -27.48 9.25
N LEU A 487 -13.19 -26.56 10.10
CA LEU A 487 -11.97 -25.81 9.85
C LEU A 487 -10.75 -26.74 9.81
N LYS A 488 -10.58 -27.64 10.79
CA LYS A 488 -9.46 -28.59 10.81
C LYS A 488 -9.41 -29.49 9.58
N SER A 489 -10.56 -29.92 9.03
CA SER A 489 -10.61 -30.74 7.81
C SER A 489 -10.43 -29.93 6.52
N PHE A 490 -10.70 -28.63 6.54
CA PHE A 490 -10.41 -27.70 5.44
C PHE A 490 -8.92 -27.34 5.33
N MET A 491 -8.23 -27.21 6.47
CA MET A 491 -6.83 -26.80 6.55
C MET A 491 -5.86 -27.78 5.87
N ASP A 492 -4.80 -27.25 5.27
CA ASP A 492 -3.76 -28.01 4.57
C ASP A 492 -3.10 -29.06 5.48
N PRO A 493 -3.19 -30.37 5.17
CA PRO A 493 -2.56 -31.43 5.95
C PRO A 493 -1.04 -31.27 6.12
N CYS A 494 -0.36 -30.59 5.20
CA CYS A 494 1.07 -30.33 5.26
C CYS A 494 1.45 -29.37 6.38
N LEU A 495 0.50 -28.58 6.92
CA LEU A 495 0.73 -27.73 8.10
C LEU A 495 0.84 -28.53 9.41
N LYS A 496 0.33 -29.78 9.50
CA LYS A 496 0.46 -30.65 10.69
C LYS A 496 0.11 -29.98 12.04
N GLU A 497 -0.92 -29.13 12.05
CA GLU A 497 -1.32 -28.30 13.20
C GLU A 497 -0.26 -27.27 13.69
N ASP A 498 0.67 -26.84 12.83
CA ASP A 498 1.61 -25.70 13.04
C ASP A 498 0.90 -24.33 13.09
N TYR A 499 -0.38 -24.27 13.47
CA TYR A 499 -1.20 -23.07 13.48
C TYR A 499 -2.09 -23.01 14.72
N ARG A 500 -2.33 -21.81 15.23
CA ARG A 500 -3.31 -21.65 16.31
C ARG A 500 -4.70 -21.62 15.71
N LEU A 501 -5.59 -22.48 16.20
CA LEU A 501 -6.94 -22.65 15.65
C LEU A 501 -7.75 -21.34 15.60
N ALA A 502 -7.53 -20.42 16.56
CA ALA A 502 -8.14 -19.08 16.56
C ALA A 502 -7.59 -18.16 15.46
N GLU A 503 -6.30 -18.24 15.14
CA GLU A 503 -5.69 -17.47 14.04
C GLU A 503 -6.15 -18.03 12.69
N ALA A 504 -6.19 -19.36 12.54
CA ALA A 504 -6.72 -20.02 11.35
C ALA A 504 -8.21 -19.71 11.12
N LEU A 505 -9.01 -19.67 12.19
CA LEU A 505 -10.41 -19.26 12.12
C LEU A 505 -10.53 -17.79 11.70
N CYS A 506 -9.72 -16.91 12.27
CA CYS A 506 -9.72 -15.49 11.92
C CYS A 506 -9.32 -15.26 10.45
N LEU A 507 -8.29 -15.96 9.95
CA LEU A 507 -7.87 -15.89 8.55
C LEU A 507 -8.90 -16.51 7.60
N GLY A 508 -9.56 -17.60 8.02
CA GLY A 508 -10.66 -18.22 7.27
C GLY A 508 -11.88 -17.32 7.16
N VAL A 509 -12.30 -16.67 8.25
CA VAL A 509 -13.41 -15.70 8.25
C VAL A 509 -13.06 -14.47 7.40
N LEU A 510 -11.81 -13.99 7.47
CA LEU A 510 -11.33 -12.93 6.57
C LEU A 510 -11.42 -13.36 5.11
N ALA A 511 -10.96 -14.56 4.77
CA ALA A 511 -11.06 -15.10 3.41
C ALA A 511 -12.52 -15.24 2.95
N LYS A 512 -13.44 -15.70 3.83
CA LYS A 512 -14.88 -15.75 3.55
C LYS A 512 -15.44 -14.37 3.21
N ALA A 513 -15.16 -13.36 4.03
CA ALA A 513 -15.61 -11.99 3.80
C ALA A 513 -15.06 -11.41 2.48
N CYS A 514 -13.81 -11.71 2.14
CA CYS A 514 -13.22 -11.32 0.85
C CYS A 514 -13.94 -11.94 -0.36
N VAL A 515 -14.39 -13.20 -0.27
CA VAL A 515 -15.06 -13.91 -1.39
C VAL A 515 -16.58 -13.78 -1.37
N GLU A 516 -17.14 -12.79 -0.67
CA GLU A 516 -18.58 -12.59 -0.65
C GLU A 516 -19.12 -12.21 -2.04
N ASN A 517 -20.31 -12.70 -2.38
CA ASN A 517 -20.90 -12.52 -3.71
C ASN A 517 -21.12 -11.03 -4.00
N ASP A 518 -21.70 -10.31 -3.04
CA ASP A 518 -21.91 -8.86 -3.11
C ASP A 518 -20.60 -8.08 -2.84
N PRO A 519 -20.10 -7.29 -3.81
CA PRO A 519 -18.93 -6.43 -3.63
C PRO A 519 -18.98 -5.48 -2.43
N LEU A 520 -20.18 -5.04 -2.02
CA LEU A 520 -20.36 -4.10 -0.90
C LEU A 520 -20.04 -4.73 0.45
N HIS A 521 -20.27 -6.04 0.59
CA HIS A 521 -20.00 -6.80 1.81
C HIS A 521 -18.53 -7.24 1.96
N ARG A 522 -17.73 -7.16 0.89
CA ARG A 522 -16.29 -7.44 0.94
C ARG A 522 -15.57 -6.33 1.73
N PRO A 523 -14.57 -6.62 2.58
CA PRO A 523 -13.84 -5.62 3.37
C PRO A 523 -13.05 -4.63 2.51
N SER A 524 -12.44 -3.60 3.11
CA SER A 524 -11.42 -2.78 2.43
C SER A 524 -10.03 -3.43 2.54
N MET A 525 -9.10 -3.01 1.67
CA MET A 525 -7.70 -3.46 1.75
C MET A 525 -7.02 -3.02 3.06
N GLU A 526 -7.44 -1.88 3.61
CA GLU A 526 -6.98 -1.36 4.90
C GLU A 526 -7.47 -2.24 6.06
N ASP A 527 -8.72 -2.71 6.03
CA ASP A 527 -9.28 -3.60 7.07
C ASP A 527 -8.64 -4.99 7.04
N ILE A 528 -8.40 -5.51 5.84
CA ILE A 528 -7.62 -6.73 5.63
C ILE A 528 -6.22 -6.58 6.25
N LEU A 529 -5.53 -5.46 6.02
CA LEU A 529 -4.22 -5.18 6.61
C LEU A 529 -4.28 -5.11 8.15
N LYS A 530 -5.30 -4.44 8.73
CA LYS A 530 -5.49 -4.37 10.20
C LYS A 530 -5.67 -5.76 10.84
N VAL A 531 -6.32 -6.69 10.14
CA VAL A 531 -6.48 -8.08 10.61
C VAL A 531 -5.17 -8.86 10.46
N LEU A 532 -4.55 -8.82 9.29
CA LEU A 532 -3.32 -9.57 9.01
C LEU A 532 -2.14 -9.09 9.86
N ALA A 533 -2.02 -7.79 10.13
CA ALA A 533 -0.97 -7.20 10.99
C ALA A 533 -0.96 -7.76 12.42
N ARG A 534 -2.02 -8.46 12.86
CA ARG A 534 -2.09 -9.14 14.16
C ARG A 534 -1.59 -10.59 14.13
N MET A 535 -1.19 -11.09 12.96
CA MET A 535 -0.80 -12.49 12.68
C MET A 535 0.67 -12.65 12.22
N VAL A 536 1.47 -11.58 12.28
CA VAL A 536 2.86 -11.50 11.78
C VAL A 536 3.82 -10.91 12.81
#